data_AF-A0A0T2YZ35-F1
#
_entry.id   AF-A0A0T2YZ35-F1
#
_cell.length_a   1.000
_cell.length_b   1.000
_cell.length_c   1.000
_cell.angle_alpha   90.00
_cell.angle_beta   90.00
_cell.angle_gamma   90.00
#
_symmetry.space_group_name_H-M   'P 1'
#
loop_
_entity.id
_entity.type
_entity.pdbx_description
1 polymer ?
#
loop_
_entity_poly.entity_id
_entity_poly.type
_entity_poly.pdbx_seq_one_letter_code
_entity_poly.pdbx_strand_id
1 'polypeptide(L)'
;MTTTSYLRQSKTGSVENDRFPSLETASFASRAILSLRDYILQTTGRRIWGLTFTLYPDGKFNVEYDYNKPPDYEEDDDDVAATSEATPVANLLGGLLGNAVRGASEDQTPESQRLFEALTLLQRQTAEHSANWGLGSETNWNLDINEGWLSWTLGDGRVVQAAVQVVGTYNTKNNSFMLGWDHPSVPEPLRRAAQQVHTLGQELGIHRWTTRSVDCTEDEAWQFTALAAQQDGASGAYRGDANGTWVYMSFGEPSIDGNPAKDQRP
;
A
#
# COMPACT_ATOMS: atom_id res chain seq x y z
N MET A 1 -20.06 -11.92 4.67
CA MET A 1 -19.91 -10.50 4.28
C MET A 1 -19.47 -9.69 5.50
N THR A 2 -18.36 -8.96 5.43
CA THR A 2 -17.91 -8.08 6.52
C THR A 2 -18.53 -6.70 6.33
N THR A 3 -19.33 -6.27 7.30
CA THR A 3 -19.92 -4.93 7.29
C THR A 3 -19.07 -4.01 8.17
N THR A 4 -18.53 -2.94 7.59
CA THR A 4 -17.80 -1.91 8.35
C THR A 4 -18.72 -0.70 8.53
N SER A 5 -18.95 -0.32 9.79
CA SER A 5 -19.69 0.90 10.15
C SER A 5 -18.73 1.93 10.75
N TYR A 6 -18.96 3.21 10.43
CA TYR A 6 -18.15 4.34 10.92
C TYR A 6 -19.02 5.23 11.81
N LEU A 7 -18.55 5.48 13.03
CA LEU A 7 -19.22 6.35 14.00
C LEU A 7 -18.24 7.40 14.51
N ARG A 8 -18.58 8.68 14.37
CA ARG A 8 -17.84 9.77 15.03
C ARG A 8 -18.61 10.28 16.24
N GLN A 9 -18.03 10.08 17.42
CA GLN A 9 -18.54 10.67 18.66
C GLN A 9 -17.72 11.91 19.04
N SER A 10 -18.42 13.00 19.35
CA SER A 10 -17.83 14.26 19.81
C SER A 10 -18.55 14.73 21.07
N LYS A 11 -17.94 15.67 21.82
CA LYS A 11 -18.61 16.31 22.98
C LYS A 11 -19.95 16.98 22.62
N THR A 12 -20.17 17.29 21.34
CA THR A 12 -21.36 17.96 20.81
C THR A 12 -22.40 17.01 20.22
N GLY A 13 -22.16 15.69 20.24
CA GLY A 13 -23.08 14.67 19.73
C GLY A 13 -22.40 13.57 18.92
N SER A 14 -23.20 12.58 18.53
CA SER A 14 -22.80 11.46 17.66
C SER A 14 -23.31 11.70 16.23
N VAL A 15 -22.45 11.49 15.24
CA VAL A 15 -22.83 11.53 13.81
C VAL A 15 -22.73 10.12 13.24
N GLU A 16 -23.87 9.56 12.85
CA GLU A 16 -23.96 8.29 12.12
C GLU A 16 -23.82 8.55 10.61
N ASN A 17 -23.14 7.65 9.89
CA ASN A 17 -22.86 7.77 8.44
C ASN A 17 -22.10 9.05 8.05
N ASP A 18 -21.25 9.56 8.93
CA ASP A 18 -20.31 10.63 8.59
C ASP A 18 -19.39 10.11 7.46
N ARG A 19 -19.17 10.90 6.40
CA ARG A 19 -18.16 10.59 5.34
C ARG A 19 -16.73 10.84 5.83
N PHE A 20 -16.55 10.73 7.13
CA PHE A 20 -15.32 10.94 7.87
C PHE A 20 -15.04 9.66 8.70
N PRO A 21 -13.86 9.04 8.52
CA PRO A 21 -12.76 9.49 7.69
C PRO A 21 -13.05 9.31 6.18
N SER A 22 -12.20 9.83 5.29
CA SER A 22 -12.35 9.67 3.84
C SER A 22 -12.45 8.18 3.46
N LEU A 23 -13.07 7.86 2.33
CA LEU A 23 -13.19 6.48 1.84
C LEU A 23 -11.84 5.76 1.76
N GLU A 24 -10.78 6.50 1.39
CA GLU A 24 -9.40 6.02 1.36
C GLU A 24 -8.90 5.63 2.75
N THR A 25 -9.01 6.51 3.75
CA THR A 25 -8.62 6.22 5.13
C THR A 25 -9.46 5.09 5.75
N ALA A 26 -10.75 5.05 5.43
CA ALA A 26 -11.66 3.97 5.78
C ALA A 26 -11.19 2.61 5.22
N SER A 27 -10.80 2.57 3.94
CA SER A 27 -10.24 1.37 3.31
C SER A 27 -8.95 0.90 3.99
N PHE A 28 -8.01 1.82 4.24
CA PHE A 28 -6.76 1.49 4.95
C PHE A 28 -7.02 0.95 6.36
N ALA A 29 -7.96 1.55 7.10
CA ALA A 29 -8.35 1.07 8.42
C ALA A 29 -8.95 -0.34 8.34
N SER A 30 -9.85 -0.60 7.38
CA SER A 30 -10.44 -1.94 7.19
C SER A 30 -9.38 -3.00 6.90
N ARG A 31 -8.42 -2.73 6.00
CA ARG A 31 -7.33 -3.66 5.67
C ARG A 31 -6.41 -3.93 6.87
N ALA A 32 -6.09 -2.89 7.64
CA ALA A 32 -5.27 -3.02 8.85
C ALA A 32 -5.99 -3.86 9.92
N ILE A 33 -7.30 -3.67 10.10
CA ILE A 33 -8.12 -4.44 11.05
C ILE A 33 -8.16 -5.91 10.66
N LEU A 34 -8.34 -6.23 9.37
CA LEU A 34 -8.32 -7.62 8.88
C LEU A 34 -6.95 -8.28 9.13
N SER A 35 -5.86 -7.57 8.83
CA SER A 35 -4.50 -8.07 9.07
C SER A 35 -4.25 -8.34 10.56
N LEU A 36 -4.71 -7.45 11.44
CA LEU A 36 -4.59 -7.61 12.89
C LEU A 36 -5.44 -8.78 13.40
N ARG A 37 -6.67 -8.95 12.89
CA ARG A 37 -7.54 -10.10 13.22
C ARG A 37 -6.83 -11.41 12.89
N ASP A 38 -6.26 -11.52 11.69
CA ASP A 38 -5.62 -12.76 11.22
C ASP A 38 -4.35 -13.05 12.02
N TYR A 39 -3.57 -12.02 12.35
CA TYR A 39 -2.42 -12.15 13.23
C TYR A 39 -2.80 -12.65 14.64
N ILE A 40 -3.85 -12.09 15.25
CA ILE A 40 -4.32 -12.53 16.58
C ILE A 40 -4.81 -13.98 16.52
N LEU A 41 -5.53 -14.36 15.47
CA LEU A 41 -5.97 -15.74 15.28
C LEU A 41 -4.79 -16.70 15.16
N GLN A 42 -3.79 -16.37 14.35
CA GLN A 42 -2.61 -17.22 14.13
C GLN A 42 -1.72 -17.34 15.38
N THR A 43 -1.55 -16.26 16.14
CA THR A 43 -0.62 -16.23 17.28
C THR A 43 -1.24 -16.69 18.59
N THR A 44 -2.56 -16.50 18.77
CA THR A 44 -3.25 -16.82 20.02
C THR A 44 -4.27 -17.95 19.89
N GLY A 45 -4.63 -18.33 18.65
CA GLY A 45 -5.73 -19.27 18.37
C GLY A 45 -7.12 -18.67 18.60
N ARG A 46 -7.24 -17.37 18.93
CA ARG A 46 -8.51 -16.72 19.27
C ARG A 46 -8.92 -15.77 18.15
N ARG A 47 -10.13 -15.95 17.62
CA ARG A 47 -10.73 -15.04 16.64
C ARG A 47 -11.36 -13.84 17.34
N ILE A 48 -11.01 -12.63 16.90
CA ILE A 48 -11.77 -11.42 17.24
C ILE A 48 -12.88 -11.21 16.21
N TRP A 49 -14.04 -10.77 16.69
CA TRP A 49 -15.24 -10.49 15.92
C TRP A 49 -15.52 -8.99 15.80
N GLY A 50 -14.98 -8.20 16.73
CA GLY A 50 -15.01 -6.75 16.69
C GLY A 50 -13.73 -6.15 17.24
N LEU A 51 -13.47 -4.91 16.83
CA LEU A 51 -12.37 -4.10 17.33
C LEU A 51 -12.85 -2.66 17.49
N THR A 52 -12.59 -2.09 18.67
CA THR A 52 -12.83 -0.66 18.93
C THR A 52 -11.49 0.02 19.14
N PHE A 53 -11.15 0.95 18.25
CA PHE A 53 -9.97 1.80 18.36
C PHE A 53 -10.40 3.20 18.79
N THR A 54 -9.83 3.70 19.89
CA THR A 54 -10.09 5.05 20.40
C THR A 54 -8.79 5.85 20.39
N LEU A 55 -8.77 7.00 19.72
CA LEU A 55 -7.63 7.93 19.70
C LEU A 55 -8.03 9.24 20.37
N TYR A 56 -7.25 9.67 21.36
CA TYR A 56 -7.46 10.91 22.10
C TYR A 56 -6.65 12.07 21.50
N PRO A 57 -7.08 13.34 21.67
CA PRO A 57 -6.37 14.49 21.13
C PRO A 57 -4.94 14.70 21.66
N ASP A 58 -4.62 14.12 22.83
CA ASP A 58 -3.27 14.14 23.41
C ASP A 58 -2.36 13.03 22.88
N GLY A 59 -2.81 12.31 21.84
CA GLY A 59 -2.06 11.24 21.18
C GLY A 59 -2.12 9.90 21.92
N LYS A 60 -2.79 9.81 23.08
CA LYS A 60 -3.05 8.52 23.71
C LYS A 60 -4.07 7.75 22.89
N PHE A 61 -4.02 6.43 22.97
CA PHE A 61 -5.01 5.57 22.35
C PHE A 61 -5.38 4.40 23.25
N ASN A 62 -6.55 3.81 22.98
CA ASN A 62 -7.05 2.58 23.59
C ASN A 62 -7.53 1.64 22.49
N VAL A 63 -7.33 0.34 22.67
CA VAL A 63 -7.78 -0.70 21.75
C VAL A 63 -8.52 -1.76 22.54
N GLU A 64 -9.75 -2.05 22.13
CA GLU A 64 -10.60 -3.08 22.75
C GLU A 64 -10.96 -4.13 21.70
N TYR A 65 -10.93 -5.39 22.10
CA TYR A 65 -11.24 -6.53 21.24
C TYR A 65 -12.54 -7.17 21.70
N ASP A 66 -13.47 -7.38 20.77
CA ASP A 66 -14.67 -8.18 20.99
C ASP A 66 -14.44 -9.59 20.43
N TYR A 67 -14.61 -10.60 21.27
CA TYR A 67 -14.46 -12.01 20.93
C TYR A 67 -15.81 -12.71 20.74
N ASN A 68 -16.93 -12.00 20.88
CA ASN A 68 -18.25 -12.57 20.74
C ASN A 68 -18.68 -12.59 19.27
N LYS A 69 -19.00 -13.78 18.76
CA LYS A 69 -19.58 -13.94 17.44
C LYS A 69 -20.95 -13.24 17.37
N PRO A 70 -21.20 -12.37 16.37
CA PRO A 70 -22.50 -11.74 16.21
C PRO A 70 -23.60 -12.79 15.97
N PRO A 71 -24.79 -12.61 16.58
CA PRO A 71 -25.87 -13.61 16.53
C PRO A 71 -26.48 -13.79 15.12
N ASP A 72 -26.29 -12.82 14.23
CA ASP A 72 -26.72 -12.82 12.82
C ASP A 72 -25.62 -13.26 11.85
N TYR A 73 -24.48 -13.73 12.36
CA TYR A 73 -23.37 -14.21 11.55
C TYR A 73 -23.43 -15.74 11.39
N GLU A 74 -23.79 -16.20 10.20
CA GLU A 74 -23.63 -17.60 9.78
C GLU A 74 -22.19 -17.81 9.27
N GLU A 75 -21.50 -18.82 9.79
CA GLU A 75 -20.23 -19.28 9.21
C GLU A 75 -20.58 -20.33 8.16
N ASP A 76 -20.13 -20.15 6.93
CA ASP A 76 -20.05 -21.27 6.00
C ASP A 76 -19.04 -22.28 6.60
N ASP A 77 -19.46 -23.53 6.80
CA ASP A 77 -18.81 -24.56 7.63
C ASP A 77 -17.38 -24.99 7.20
N ASP A 78 -16.74 -24.30 6.27
CA ASP A 78 -15.41 -24.64 5.74
C ASP A 78 -14.22 -24.02 6.51
N ASP A 79 -14.46 -23.18 7.53
CA ASP A 79 -13.41 -22.39 8.22
C ASP A 79 -13.22 -22.68 9.72
N VAL A 80 -13.56 -23.89 10.19
CA VAL A 80 -13.25 -24.32 11.57
C VAL A 80 -11.89 -25.00 11.65
N ALA A 81 -10.84 -24.20 11.85
CA ALA A 81 -9.60 -24.70 12.44
C ALA A 81 -9.89 -25.20 13.86
N ALA A 82 -9.98 -26.53 13.99
CA ALA A 82 -10.24 -27.22 15.24
C ALA A 82 -9.32 -26.75 16.37
N THR A 83 -9.92 -26.41 17.50
CA THR A 83 -9.24 -26.24 18.79
C THR A 83 -8.39 -27.47 19.10
N SER A 84 -7.08 -27.31 19.16
CA SER A 84 -6.17 -28.32 19.73
C SER A 84 -4.98 -27.64 20.41
N GLU A 85 -4.50 -28.29 21.45
CA GLU A 85 -3.88 -27.71 22.63
C GLU A 85 -2.48 -27.10 22.41
N ALA A 86 -2.14 -26.18 23.31
CA ALA A 86 -0.87 -25.47 23.37
C ALA A 86 0.34 -26.41 23.29
N THR A 87 1.21 -26.18 22.30
CA THR A 87 2.53 -26.82 22.21
C THR A 87 3.64 -25.78 22.43
N PRO A 88 4.72 -26.11 23.17
CA PRO A 88 5.71 -25.14 23.60
C PRO A 88 6.66 -24.73 22.47
N VAL A 89 7.11 -23.48 22.59
CA VAL A 89 7.80 -22.59 21.62
C VAL A 89 9.19 -23.04 21.12
N ALA A 90 9.58 -24.32 21.22
CA ALA A 90 10.99 -24.71 21.10
C ALA A 90 11.43 -25.38 19.77
N ASN A 91 10.55 -25.68 18.80
CA ASN A 91 10.95 -26.50 17.64
C ASN A 91 10.46 -26.05 16.24
N LEU A 92 10.06 -24.79 16.04
CA LEU A 92 9.52 -24.35 14.74
C LEU A 92 10.54 -23.71 13.77
N LEU A 93 11.85 -23.94 13.96
CA LEU A 93 12.86 -23.62 12.95
C LEU A 93 13.34 -24.85 12.14
N GLY A 94 12.96 -26.07 12.53
CA GLY A 94 13.42 -27.31 11.88
C GLY A 94 12.39 -28.07 11.03
N GLY A 95 11.10 -27.73 11.11
CA GLY A 95 10.02 -28.44 10.40
C GLY A 95 9.69 -27.89 9.00
N LEU A 96 10.39 -26.84 8.55
CA LEU A 96 10.11 -26.07 7.35
C LEU A 96 10.29 -26.82 6.01
N LEU A 97 10.61 -28.13 6.01
CA LEU A 97 10.79 -28.92 4.79
C LEU A 97 10.23 -30.34 4.95
N GLY A 98 8.90 -30.52 4.79
CA GLY A 98 8.33 -31.88 4.82
C GLY A 98 6.82 -31.98 4.67
N ASN A 99 6.33 -31.87 3.44
CA ASN A 99 5.08 -32.44 2.90
C ASN A 99 3.73 -32.28 3.67
N ALA A 100 2.95 -31.34 3.12
CA ALA A 100 1.61 -31.54 2.54
C ALA A 100 0.38 -31.81 3.43
N VAL A 101 -0.51 -30.82 3.50
CA VAL A 101 -1.94 -31.00 3.18
C VAL A 101 -2.38 -29.84 2.27
N ARG A 102 -3.07 -30.20 1.19
CA ARG A 102 -3.54 -29.32 0.11
C ARG A 102 -4.84 -28.63 0.51
N GLY A 103 -4.80 -27.30 0.51
CA GLY A 103 -5.93 -26.38 0.42
C GLY A 103 -5.32 -25.02 0.09
N ALA A 104 -5.29 -24.65 -1.19
CA ALA A 104 -4.66 -23.41 -1.63
C ALA A 104 -5.51 -22.22 -1.17
N SER A 105 -5.05 -21.50 -0.15
CA SER A 105 -5.45 -20.11 0.04
C SER A 105 -4.81 -19.29 -1.08
N GLU A 106 -5.61 -18.63 -1.91
CA GLU A 106 -5.14 -17.82 -3.05
C GLU A 106 -4.31 -16.58 -2.62
N ASP A 107 -4.16 -16.31 -1.32
CA ASP A 107 -3.63 -15.05 -0.79
C ASP A 107 -2.17 -15.06 -0.29
N GLN A 108 -1.45 -16.18 -0.32
CA GLN A 108 -0.05 -16.25 0.14
C GLN A 108 0.92 -16.71 -0.96
N THR A 109 0.92 -16.00 -2.09
CA THR A 109 1.94 -16.20 -3.12
C THR A 109 3.22 -15.42 -2.77
N PRO A 110 4.41 -15.87 -3.24
CA PRO A 110 5.63 -15.07 -3.16
C PRO A 110 5.50 -13.68 -3.82
N GLU A 111 4.59 -13.54 -4.79
CA GLU A 111 4.21 -12.26 -5.39
C GLU A 111 3.53 -11.35 -4.34
N SER A 112 2.44 -11.83 -3.72
CA SER A 112 1.67 -11.09 -2.71
C SER A 112 2.54 -10.63 -1.55
N GLN A 113 3.46 -11.49 -1.09
CA GLN A 113 4.40 -11.14 -0.02
C GLN A 113 5.32 -9.98 -0.42
N ARG A 114 5.94 -10.02 -1.60
CA ARG A 114 6.82 -8.93 -2.08
C ARG A 114 6.07 -7.62 -2.23
N LEU A 115 4.86 -7.67 -2.78
CA LEU A 115 4.01 -6.49 -2.94
C LEU A 115 3.66 -5.87 -1.58
N PHE A 116 3.37 -6.71 -0.57
CA PHE A 116 3.09 -6.25 0.78
C PHE A 116 4.33 -5.63 1.46
N GLU A 117 5.50 -6.28 1.37
CA GLU A 117 6.75 -5.79 1.94
C GLU A 117 7.16 -4.45 1.32
N ALA A 118 7.06 -4.32 -0.01
CA ALA A 118 7.35 -3.10 -0.72
C ALA A 118 6.41 -1.96 -0.31
N LEU A 119 5.10 -2.24 -0.22
CA LEU A 119 4.11 -1.24 0.21
C LEU A 119 4.36 -0.77 1.65
N THR A 120 4.68 -1.69 2.56
CA THR A 120 5.00 -1.38 3.95
C THR A 120 6.23 -0.47 4.05
N LEU A 121 7.27 -0.76 3.27
CA LEU A 121 8.46 0.08 3.18
C LEU A 121 8.12 1.49 2.67
N LEU A 122 7.35 1.57 1.59
CA LEU A 122 6.94 2.84 1.00
C LEU A 122 6.12 3.69 1.96
N GLN A 123 5.18 3.09 2.71
CA GLN A 123 4.38 3.81 3.69
C GLN A 123 5.23 4.44 4.80
N ARG A 124 6.28 3.73 5.25
CA ARG A 124 7.24 4.30 6.21
C ARG A 124 8.01 5.48 5.60
N GLN A 125 8.51 5.33 4.36
CA GLN A 125 9.19 6.42 3.65
C GLN A 125 8.27 7.64 3.52
N THR A 126 7.00 7.45 3.17
CA THR A 126 6.01 8.55 3.07
C THR A 126 5.84 9.29 4.40
N ALA A 127 5.80 8.59 5.52
CA ALA A 127 5.71 9.22 6.84
C ALA A 127 6.96 10.05 7.18
N GLU A 128 8.15 9.52 6.89
CA GLU A 128 9.42 10.25 7.01
C GLU A 128 9.44 11.48 6.10
N HIS A 129 8.94 11.35 4.87
CA HIS A 129 8.92 12.42 3.89
C HIS A 129 8.01 13.58 4.29
N SER A 130 6.84 13.25 4.85
CA SER A 130 5.91 14.23 5.38
C SER A 130 6.52 15.02 6.53
N ALA A 131 7.26 14.36 7.43
CA ALA A 131 7.90 15.00 8.57
C ALA A 131 9.07 15.92 8.17
N ASN A 132 9.90 15.50 7.20
CA ASN A 132 11.15 16.17 6.87
C ASN A 132 10.99 17.23 5.77
N TRP A 133 10.11 17.02 4.78
CA TRP A 133 9.95 17.90 3.62
C TRP A 133 8.53 18.45 3.45
N GLY A 134 7.56 18.03 4.29
CA GLY A 134 6.17 18.50 4.19
C GLY A 134 5.38 17.90 3.03
N LEU A 135 5.87 16.82 2.41
CA LEU A 135 5.15 16.12 1.35
C LEU A 135 3.83 15.54 1.89
N GLY A 136 2.77 15.60 1.07
CA GLY A 136 1.38 15.31 1.43
C GLY A 136 0.58 16.53 1.86
N SER A 137 1.21 17.70 1.94
CA SER A 137 0.57 19.00 2.25
C SER A 137 0.80 20.06 1.16
N GLU A 138 1.31 19.64 0.02
CA GLU A 138 1.54 20.52 -1.13
C GLU A 138 0.23 21.09 -1.66
N THR A 139 0.32 22.33 -2.15
CA THR A 139 -0.79 23.03 -2.82
C THR A 139 -0.81 22.73 -4.32
N ASN A 140 0.33 22.36 -4.88
CA ASN A 140 0.49 22.02 -6.28
C ASN A 140 1.67 21.07 -6.49
N TRP A 141 1.62 20.30 -7.57
CA TRP A 141 2.72 19.45 -8.02
C TRP A 141 2.92 19.63 -9.53
N ASN A 142 4.13 19.35 -10.02
CA ASN A 142 4.46 19.41 -11.44
C ASN A 142 5.45 18.30 -11.81
N LEU A 143 5.13 17.55 -12.87
CA LEU A 143 6.05 16.61 -13.51
C LEU A 143 6.65 17.27 -14.75
N ASP A 144 7.95 17.54 -14.72
CA ASP A 144 8.72 17.88 -15.92
C ASP A 144 9.25 16.60 -16.55
N ILE A 145 8.52 16.12 -17.56
CA ILE A 145 8.84 14.87 -18.26
C ILE A 145 10.09 14.98 -19.15
N ASN A 146 10.47 16.21 -19.53
CA ASN A 146 11.63 16.43 -20.42
C ASN A 146 12.91 16.45 -19.60
N GLU A 147 12.87 17.10 -18.43
CA GLU A 147 14.03 17.21 -17.54
C GLU A 147 14.13 16.07 -16.52
N GLY A 148 13.03 15.36 -16.26
CA GLY A 148 12.98 14.23 -15.33
C GLY A 148 12.84 14.64 -13.86
N TRP A 149 12.04 15.67 -13.60
CA TRP A 149 11.83 16.21 -12.25
C TRP A 149 10.38 16.15 -11.83
N LEU A 150 10.17 15.80 -10.57
CA LEU A 150 8.92 16.03 -9.86
C LEU A 150 9.13 17.17 -8.87
N SER A 151 8.24 18.15 -8.90
CA SER A 151 8.27 19.32 -8.03
C SER A 151 6.98 19.44 -7.24
N TRP A 152 7.07 19.78 -5.96
CA TRP A 152 5.95 20.03 -5.06
C TRP A 152 6.05 21.47 -4.52
N THR A 153 4.96 22.23 -4.65
CA THR A 153 4.85 23.59 -4.10
C THR A 153 4.06 23.56 -2.80
N LEU A 154 4.72 23.89 -1.69
CA LEU A 154 4.11 23.91 -0.36
C LEU A 154 3.28 25.19 -0.13
N GLY A 155 2.40 25.17 0.87
CA GLY A 155 1.52 26.31 1.18
C GLY A 155 2.23 27.60 1.63
N ASP A 156 3.50 27.50 2.05
CA ASP A 156 4.36 28.63 2.39
C ASP A 156 5.20 29.16 1.20
N GLY A 157 5.03 28.57 0.01
CA GLY A 157 5.72 28.95 -1.21
C GLY A 157 7.06 28.24 -1.44
N ARG A 158 7.53 27.39 -0.51
CA ARG A 158 8.72 26.56 -0.74
C ARG A 158 8.47 25.54 -1.85
N VAL A 159 9.52 25.26 -2.63
CA VAL A 159 9.49 24.23 -3.68
C VAL A 159 10.44 23.11 -3.31
N VAL A 160 9.89 21.91 -3.22
CA VAL A 160 10.65 20.66 -3.06
C VAL A 160 10.76 20.00 -4.43
N GLN A 161 11.93 19.51 -4.80
CA GLN A 161 12.16 18.82 -6.07
C GLN A 161 12.90 17.50 -5.87
N ALA A 162 12.58 16.51 -6.70
CA ALA A 162 13.25 15.22 -6.73
C ALA A 162 13.31 14.66 -8.17
N ALA A 163 14.36 13.88 -8.45
CA ALA A 163 14.44 13.13 -9.70
C ALA A 163 13.30 12.12 -9.76
N VAL A 164 12.70 11.91 -10.93
CA VAL A 164 11.48 11.10 -11.06
C VAL A 164 11.65 9.95 -12.05
N GLN A 165 10.94 8.86 -11.80
CA GLN A 165 10.68 7.79 -12.77
C GLN A 165 9.17 7.57 -12.84
N VAL A 166 8.65 7.31 -14.04
CA VAL A 166 7.24 6.99 -14.23
C VAL A 166 7.07 5.49 -14.15
N VAL A 167 6.34 5.03 -13.14
CA VAL A 167 6.08 3.60 -12.93
C VAL A 167 4.93 3.11 -13.79
N GLY A 168 3.89 3.93 -13.98
CA GLY A 168 2.77 3.58 -14.82
C GLY A 168 1.61 4.56 -14.71
N THR A 169 0.54 4.24 -15.42
CA THR A 169 -0.69 5.03 -15.42
C THR A 169 -1.89 4.14 -15.07
N TYR A 170 -2.75 4.63 -14.21
CA TYR A 170 -3.99 3.96 -13.81
C TYR A 170 -5.20 4.69 -14.40
N ASN A 171 -6.03 3.93 -15.10
CA ASN A 171 -7.28 4.41 -15.64
C ASN A 171 -8.45 3.96 -14.75
N THR A 172 -9.09 4.92 -14.10
CA THR A 172 -10.21 4.68 -13.17
C THR A 172 -11.50 4.23 -13.85
N LYS A 173 -11.61 4.37 -15.17
CA LYS A 173 -12.84 4.00 -15.91
C LYS A 173 -12.92 2.51 -16.19
N ASN A 174 -11.78 1.85 -16.37
CA ASN A 174 -11.70 0.43 -16.72
C ASN A 174 -10.83 -0.37 -15.75
N ASN A 175 -10.35 0.24 -14.65
CA ASN A 175 -9.52 -0.40 -13.62
C ASN A 175 -8.31 -1.14 -14.21
N SER A 176 -7.57 -0.43 -15.06
CA SER A 176 -6.36 -0.97 -15.68
C SER A 176 -5.14 -0.12 -15.36
N PHE A 177 -4.03 -0.78 -15.06
CA PHE A 177 -2.72 -0.16 -14.88
C PHE A 177 -1.81 -0.48 -16.07
N MET A 178 -1.37 0.55 -16.79
CA MET A 178 -0.38 0.43 -17.85
C MET A 178 1.00 0.71 -17.27
N LEU A 179 1.87 -0.30 -17.29
CA LEU A 179 3.23 -0.17 -16.77
C LEU A 179 4.08 0.73 -17.67
N GLY A 180 4.93 1.54 -17.04
CA GLY A 180 5.76 2.56 -17.67
C GLY A 180 6.80 2.02 -18.66
N TRP A 181 7.23 0.76 -18.52
CA TRP A 181 8.31 0.19 -19.32
C TRP A 181 7.98 0.13 -20.83
N ASP A 182 6.70 -0.02 -21.19
CA ASP A 182 6.19 0.05 -22.57
C ASP A 182 5.08 1.10 -22.74
N HIS A 183 5.13 2.18 -21.94
CA HIS A 183 4.17 3.27 -22.07
C HIS A 183 4.62 4.28 -23.15
N PRO A 184 3.86 4.49 -24.24
CA PRO A 184 4.30 5.26 -25.40
C PRO A 184 4.54 6.74 -25.10
N SER A 185 3.77 7.31 -24.16
CA SER A 185 3.91 8.71 -23.75
C SER A 185 4.99 8.97 -22.70
N VAL A 186 5.67 7.94 -22.20
CA VAL A 186 6.75 8.09 -21.21
C VAL A 186 8.08 8.05 -21.95
N PRO A 187 8.94 9.07 -21.88
CA PRO A 187 10.29 9.02 -22.44
C PRO A 187 11.12 7.90 -21.81
N GLU A 188 11.98 7.26 -22.61
CA GLU A 188 12.85 6.16 -22.17
C GLU A 188 13.63 6.46 -20.87
N PRO A 189 14.21 7.67 -20.67
CA PRO A 189 14.92 7.99 -19.43
C PRO A 189 14.09 7.94 -18.14
N LEU A 190 12.76 7.96 -18.24
CA LEU A 190 11.84 7.90 -17.10
C LEU A 190 11.19 6.52 -16.91
N ARG A 191 11.68 5.49 -17.61
CA ARG A 191 11.12 4.13 -17.53
C ARG A 191 11.91 3.18 -16.63
N ARG A 192 13.04 3.63 -16.05
CA ARG A 192 14.00 2.78 -15.33
C ARG A 192 13.33 1.97 -14.22
N ALA A 193 12.57 2.62 -13.34
CA ALA A 193 11.88 1.94 -12.24
C ALA A 193 10.87 0.87 -12.73
N ALA A 194 10.14 1.17 -13.80
CA ALA A 194 9.21 0.21 -14.40
C ALA A 194 9.94 -0.95 -15.11
N GLN A 195 11.11 -0.69 -15.71
CA GLN A 195 11.96 -1.71 -16.34
C GLN A 195 12.53 -2.69 -15.29
N GLN A 196 12.82 -2.22 -14.07
CA GLN A 196 13.26 -3.11 -12.98
C GLN A 196 12.15 -4.12 -12.61
N VAL A 197 10.89 -3.68 -12.52
CA VAL A 197 9.75 -4.57 -12.28
C VAL A 197 9.55 -5.56 -13.43
N HIS A 198 9.68 -5.11 -14.67
CA HIS A 198 9.60 -5.98 -15.85
C HIS A 198 10.68 -7.07 -15.82
N THR A 199 11.93 -6.69 -15.56
CA THR A 199 13.08 -7.62 -15.49
C THR A 199 12.86 -8.65 -14.38
N LEU A 200 12.47 -8.20 -13.18
CA LEU A 200 12.13 -9.08 -12.07
C LEU A 200 10.97 -10.03 -12.40
N GLY A 201 9.96 -9.54 -13.12
CA GLY A 201 8.85 -10.35 -13.61
C GLY A 201 9.29 -11.46 -14.57
N GLN A 202 10.26 -11.18 -15.45
CA GLN A 202 10.84 -12.18 -16.35
C GLN A 202 11.63 -13.24 -15.57
N GLU A 203 12.45 -12.82 -14.60
CA GLU A 203 13.26 -13.71 -13.77
C GLU A 203 12.41 -14.66 -12.92
N LEU A 204 11.27 -14.17 -12.40
CA LEU A 204 10.38 -14.93 -11.53
C LEU A 204 9.24 -15.62 -12.27
N GLY A 205 9.06 -15.38 -13.57
CA GLY A 205 7.95 -15.90 -14.36
C GLY A 205 6.59 -15.31 -13.97
N ILE A 206 6.55 -14.08 -13.45
CA ILE A 206 5.32 -13.40 -13.02
C ILE A 206 4.75 -12.60 -14.20
N HIS A 207 3.70 -13.14 -14.83
CA HIS A 207 3.11 -12.58 -16.05
C HIS A 207 2.54 -11.16 -15.86
N ARG A 208 1.97 -10.84 -14.70
CA ARG A 208 1.39 -9.51 -14.44
C ARG A 208 2.43 -8.38 -14.51
N TRP A 209 3.69 -8.66 -14.19
CA TRP A 209 4.76 -7.66 -14.22
C TRP A 209 5.41 -7.51 -15.60
N THR A 210 5.20 -8.49 -16.49
CA THR A 210 5.68 -8.50 -17.87
C THR A 210 4.60 -8.16 -18.89
N THR A 211 3.36 -7.98 -18.45
CA THR A 211 2.23 -7.58 -19.29
C THR A 211 2.12 -6.06 -19.29
N ARG A 212 2.08 -5.45 -20.48
CA ARG A 212 2.05 -3.98 -20.65
C ARG A 212 0.92 -3.30 -19.86
N SER A 213 -0.26 -3.90 -19.88
CA SER A 213 -1.45 -3.38 -19.20
C SER A 213 -2.13 -4.52 -18.46
N VAL A 214 -2.37 -4.33 -17.17
CA VAL A 214 -3.02 -5.31 -16.32
C VAL A 214 -4.31 -4.75 -15.75
N ASP A 215 -5.33 -5.59 -15.66
CA ASP A 215 -6.50 -5.26 -14.86
C ASP A 215 -6.10 -5.36 -13.38
N CYS A 216 -6.34 -4.29 -12.64
CA CYS A 216 -6.01 -4.23 -11.22
C CYS A 216 -6.82 -3.16 -10.50
N THR A 217 -6.85 -3.25 -9.18
CA THR A 217 -7.37 -2.20 -8.31
C THR A 217 -6.37 -1.05 -8.16
N GLU A 218 -6.84 0.08 -7.65
CA GLU A 218 -5.99 1.21 -7.27
C GLU A 218 -4.96 0.83 -6.19
N ASP A 219 -5.34 -0.07 -5.28
CA ASP A 219 -4.46 -0.60 -4.24
C ASP A 219 -3.33 -1.44 -4.84
N GLU A 220 -3.64 -2.27 -5.83
CA GLU A 220 -2.62 -3.04 -6.57
C GLU A 220 -1.72 -2.12 -7.41
N ALA A 221 -2.24 -1.04 -7.99
CA ALA A 221 -1.42 -0.03 -8.64
C ALA A 221 -0.40 0.60 -7.67
N TRP A 222 -0.79 0.86 -6.43
CA TRP A 222 0.12 1.30 -5.37
C TRP A 222 1.14 0.22 -5.00
N GLN A 223 0.75 -1.05 -4.96
CA GLN A 223 1.68 -2.16 -4.70
C GLN A 223 2.73 -2.31 -5.82
N PHE A 224 2.32 -2.22 -7.09
CA PHE A 224 3.27 -2.21 -8.22
C PHE A 224 4.22 -1.02 -8.16
N THR A 225 3.69 0.14 -7.75
CA THR A 225 4.49 1.35 -7.57
C THR A 225 5.49 1.24 -6.44
N ALA A 226 5.08 0.65 -5.32
CA ALA A 226 5.97 0.39 -4.19
C ALA A 226 7.07 -0.61 -4.57
N LEU A 227 6.73 -1.68 -5.29
CA LEU A 227 7.72 -2.63 -5.80
C LEU A 227 8.71 -1.95 -6.74
N ALA A 228 8.23 -1.15 -7.69
CA ALA A 228 9.10 -0.39 -8.58
C ALA A 228 10.03 0.55 -7.81
N ALA A 229 9.50 1.32 -6.87
CA ALA A 229 10.29 2.21 -6.02
C ALA A 229 11.36 1.43 -5.23
N GLN A 230 11.00 0.28 -4.65
CA GLN A 230 11.94 -0.57 -3.90
C GLN A 230 13.06 -1.13 -4.80
N GLN A 231 12.72 -1.70 -5.96
CA GLN A 231 13.72 -2.26 -6.88
C GLN A 231 14.63 -1.17 -7.47
N ASP A 232 14.09 0.04 -7.62
CA ASP A 232 14.80 1.21 -8.13
C ASP A 232 15.68 1.90 -7.07
N GLY A 233 15.58 1.49 -5.80
CA GLY A 233 16.22 2.19 -4.69
C GLY A 233 15.74 3.64 -4.56
N ALA A 234 14.46 3.89 -4.82
CA ALA A 234 13.85 5.22 -4.72
C ALA A 234 13.63 5.63 -3.26
N SER A 235 13.68 6.95 -3.03
CA SER A 235 13.41 7.52 -1.71
C SER A 235 11.92 7.45 -1.40
N GLY A 236 11.04 7.55 -2.40
CA GLY A 236 9.60 7.41 -2.21
C GLY A 236 8.82 7.30 -3.51
N ALA A 237 7.50 7.46 -3.42
CA ALA A 237 6.58 7.43 -4.55
C ALA A 237 5.48 8.49 -4.41
N TYR A 238 4.96 8.91 -5.55
CA TYR A 238 3.93 9.93 -5.66
C TYR A 238 2.94 9.57 -6.75
N ARG A 239 1.71 10.07 -6.64
CA ARG A 239 0.73 10.00 -7.74
C ARG A 239 0.14 11.36 -8.02
N GLY A 240 -0.19 11.61 -9.28
CA GLY A 240 -0.83 12.84 -9.72
C GLY A 240 -1.93 12.59 -10.74
N ASP A 241 -3.01 13.37 -10.67
CA ASP A 241 -4.07 13.32 -11.68
C ASP A 241 -3.63 14.08 -12.93
N ALA A 242 -3.61 13.39 -14.06
CA ALA A 242 -3.38 13.96 -15.39
C ALA A 242 -4.67 13.86 -16.21
N ASN A 243 -5.63 14.74 -15.92
CA ASN A 243 -6.93 14.82 -16.60
C ASN A 243 -7.75 13.52 -16.50
N GLY A 244 -7.86 12.96 -15.29
CA GLY A 244 -8.64 11.75 -15.00
C GLY A 244 -7.90 10.43 -15.25
N THR A 245 -6.62 10.49 -15.60
CA THR A 245 -5.70 9.34 -15.54
C THR A 245 -4.68 9.59 -14.44
N TRP A 246 -4.56 8.67 -13.50
CA TRP A 246 -3.57 8.79 -12.44
C TRP A 246 -2.20 8.35 -12.95
N VAL A 247 -1.20 9.19 -12.78
CA VAL A 247 0.20 8.86 -13.09
C VAL A 247 0.87 8.47 -11.78
N TYR A 248 1.44 7.26 -11.74
CA TYR A 248 2.19 6.74 -10.60
C TYR A 248 3.69 6.85 -10.87
N MET A 249 4.41 7.42 -9.91
CA MET A 249 5.80 7.81 -10.04
C MET A 249 6.60 7.36 -8.81
N SER A 250 7.87 7.01 -9.02
CA SER A 250 8.84 6.95 -7.93
C SER A 250 9.77 8.17 -8.01
N PHE A 251 10.33 8.58 -6.86
CA PHE A 251 11.21 9.73 -6.78
C PHE A 251 12.46 9.46 -5.94
N GLY A 252 13.58 10.09 -6.33
CA GLY A 252 14.84 10.07 -5.60
C GLY A 252 14.87 11.05 -4.42
N GLU A 253 16.04 11.31 -3.84
CA GLU A 253 16.10 12.13 -2.62
C GLU A 253 15.56 13.57 -2.84
N PRO A 254 14.59 14.03 -2.02
CA PRO A 254 14.05 15.38 -2.17
C PRO A 254 15.03 16.47 -1.73
N SER A 255 15.01 17.59 -2.44
CA SER A 255 15.81 18.79 -2.13
C SER A 255 14.95 20.05 -2.15
N ILE A 256 15.30 21.03 -1.31
CA ILE A 256 14.60 22.31 -1.18
C ILE A 256 15.38 23.38 -1.97
N ASP A 257 14.65 24.21 -2.73
CA ASP A 257 15.16 25.42 -3.41
C ASP A 257 16.32 25.19 -4.42
N GLY A 258 16.46 23.98 -4.97
CA GLY A 258 17.52 23.66 -5.92
C GLY A 258 17.14 22.60 -6.94
N ASN A 259 17.76 22.67 -8.11
CA ASN A 259 17.69 21.60 -9.11
C ASN A 259 18.41 20.37 -8.52
N PRO A 260 17.73 19.24 -8.26
CA PRO A 260 18.40 18.10 -7.63
C PRO A 260 19.50 17.56 -8.55
N ALA A 261 20.42 16.76 -8.02
CA ALA A 261 21.35 16.03 -8.89
C ALA A 261 20.52 15.10 -9.80
N LYS A 262 20.76 15.14 -11.13
CA LYS A 262 20.07 14.24 -12.08
C LYS A 262 20.14 12.80 -11.57
N ASP A 263 19.10 12.02 -11.82
CA ASP A 263 19.09 10.62 -11.40
C ASP A 263 20.30 9.89 -11.98
N GLN A 264 21.29 9.58 -11.14
CA GLN A 264 22.50 8.85 -11.51
C GLN A 264 22.40 7.37 -11.12
N ARG A 265 21.24 6.94 -10.61
CA ARG A 265 21.03 5.54 -10.26
C ARG A 265 21.01 4.70 -11.55
N PRO A 266 21.73 3.57 -11.55
CA PRO A 266 21.83 2.69 -12.71
C PRO A 266 20.48 2.06 -13.08
#